data_AF-A0A3M1M3X9-F1
#
_entry.id   AF-A0A3M1M3X9-F1
#
_cell.length_a   1.000
_cell.length_b   1.000
_cell.length_c   1.000
_cell.angle_alpha   90.00
_cell.angle_beta   90.00
_cell.angle_gamma   90.00
#
_symmetry.space_group_name_H-M   'P 1'
#
loop_
_entity.id
_entity.type
_entity.pdbx_description
1 polymer ?
#
loop_
_entity_poly.entity_id
_entity_poly.type
_entity_poly.pdbx_seq_one_letter_code
_entity_poly.pdbx_strand_id
1 'polypeptide(L)'
;MTRRDIPHYHELAPKHSRPLQGSTYRWYLDGRYVYTARVLAFRGGCWATVEVIAPAPEYAAHYTPGATMEIKIAHYQFEPVPEAATPHHQ
;
A
#
# COMPACT_ATOMS: atom_id res chain seq x y z
N MET A 1 20.25 -38.87 -17.60
CA MET A 1 19.26 -38.20 -16.73
C MET A 1 19.62 -36.73 -16.65
N THR A 2 19.12 -35.91 -17.56
CA THR A 2 19.37 -34.47 -17.59
C THR A 2 18.42 -33.80 -16.59
N ARG A 3 18.96 -33.41 -15.43
CA ARG A 3 18.28 -32.51 -14.50
C ARG A 3 17.98 -31.23 -15.28
N ARG A 4 16.71 -31.03 -15.66
CA ARG A 4 16.26 -29.74 -16.19
C ARG A 4 16.31 -28.79 -15.00
N ASP A 5 17.35 -27.95 -14.94
CA ASP A 5 17.31 -26.71 -14.19
C ASP A 5 16.10 -25.93 -14.71
N ILE A 6 15.01 -25.97 -13.96
CA ILE A 6 13.86 -25.11 -14.19
C ILE A 6 14.36 -23.73 -13.75
N PRO A 7 14.53 -22.76 -14.66
CA PRO A 7 14.83 -21.41 -14.22
C PRO A 7 13.66 -20.98 -13.33
N HIS A 8 13.91 -20.87 -12.03
CA HIS A 8 13.00 -20.20 -11.10
C HIS A 8 13.01 -18.73 -11.49
N TYR A 9 12.22 -18.41 -12.51
CA TYR A 9 11.89 -17.05 -12.87
C TYR A 9 11.11 -16.50 -11.69
N HIS A 10 11.83 -15.91 -10.75
CA HIS A 10 11.20 -14.95 -9.86
C HIS A 10 10.78 -13.83 -10.81
N GLU A 11 9.49 -13.78 -11.13
CA GLU A 11 8.86 -12.49 -11.40
C GLU A 11 9.10 -11.66 -10.14
N LEU A 12 10.27 -11.04 -10.06
CA LEU A 12 10.56 -9.95 -9.16
C LEU A 12 9.54 -8.91 -9.56
N ALA A 13 8.41 -8.87 -8.86
CA ALA A 13 7.44 -7.80 -8.99
C ALA A 13 8.25 -6.50 -9.04
N PRO A 14 8.19 -5.75 -10.15
CA PRO A 14 9.14 -4.67 -10.41
C PRO A 14 9.17 -3.74 -9.21
N LYS A 15 10.34 -3.20 -8.82
CA LYS A 15 10.54 -2.38 -7.61
C LYS A 15 9.58 -1.19 -7.45
N HIS A 16 8.77 -0.89 -8.47
CA HIS A 16 7.57 -0.07 -8.51
C HIS A 16 6.33 -0.65 -7.78
N SER A 17 6.40 -1.87 -7.24
CA SER A 17 5.30 -2.58 -6.56
C SER A 17 5.18 -2.26 -5.06
N ARG A 18 5.89 -1.23 -4.59
CA ARG A 18 5.72 -0.67 -3.24
C ARG A 18 5.13 0.73 -3.34
N PRO A 19 4.26 1.13 -2.41
CA PRO A 19 3.73 2.48 -2.38
C PRO A 19 4.86 3.48 -2.13
N LEU A 20 4.63 4.74 -2.45
CA LEU A 20 5.58 5.82 -2.21
C LEU A 20 5.30 6.46 -0.85
N GLN A 21 6.36 6.72 -0.09
CA GLN A 21 6.24 7.51 1.14
C GLN A 21 5.74 8.91 0.79
N GLY A 22 4.81 9.43 1.58
CA GLY A 22 4.14 10.70 1.37
C GLY A 22 2.88 10.61 0.53
N SER A 23 2.72 9.56 -0.30
CA SER A 23 1.58 9.41 -1.19
C SER A 23 0.39 8.71 -0.53
N THR A 24 -0.80 8.95 -1.08
CA THR A 24 -2.07 8.41 -0.60
C THR A 24 -2.59 7.31 -1.52
N TYR A 25 -3.04 6.22 -0.91
CA TYR A 25 -3.52 5.04 -1.63
C TYR A 25 -4.84 4.54 -1.04
N ARG A 26 -5.66 3.93 -1.89
CA ARG A 26 -6.74 3.03 -1.45
C ARG A 26 -6.13 1.67 -1.16
N TRP A 27 -6.40 1.15 0.03
CA TRP A 27 -5.85 -0.11 0.51
C TRP A 27 -6.93 -1.19 0.51
N TYR A 28 -6.55 -2.35 0.01
CA TYR A 28 -7.42 -3.50 -0.14
C TYR A 28 -6.80 -4.70 0.57
N LEU A 29 -7.59 -5.37 1.39
CA LEU A 29 -7.23 -6.63 2.05
C LEU A 29 -8.10 -7.72 1.46
N ASP A 30 -7.50 -8.79 0.95
CA ASP A 30 -8.20 -9.89 0.28
C ASP A 30 -9.15 -9.39 -0.84
N GLY A 31 -8.72 -8.38 -1.60
CA GLY A 31 -9.49 -7.75 -2.68
C GLY A 31 -10.60 -6.80 -2.25
N ARG A 32 -10.80 -6.57 -0.94
CA ARG A 32 -11.84 -5.67 -0.41
C ARG A 32 -11.25 -4.34 0.01
N TYR A 33 -11.89 -3.25 -0.38
CA TYR A 33 -11.48 -1.91 0.03
C TYR A 33 -11.67 -1.72 1.53
N VAL A 34 -10.60 -1.40 2.25
CA VAL A 34 -10.63 -1.27 3.72
C VAL A 34 -10.55 0.18 4.17
N TYR A 35 -9.61 0.94 3.62
CA TYR A 35 -9.43 2.36 3.91
C TYR A 35 -8.55 3.04 2.86
N THR A 36 -8.63 4.36 2.80
CA THR A 36 -7.67 5.23 2.14
C THR A 36 -6.69 5.72 3.19
N ALA A 37 -5.39 5.59 2.94
CA ALA A 37 -4.37 6.03 3.88
C ALA A 37 -3.13 6.57 3.16
N ARG A 38 -2.47 7.52 3.81
CA ARG A 38 -1.20 8.11 3.39
C ARG A 38 -0.03 7.36 4.01
N VAL A 39 0.98 7.03 3.22
CA VAL A 39 2.20 6.40 3.75
C VAL A 39 3.06 7.45 4.43
N LEU A 40 3.30 7.29 5.73
CA LEU A 40 4.13 8.23 6.50
C LEU A 40 5.60 7.84 6.51
N ALA A 41 5.90 6.55 6.75
CA ALA A 41 7.25 6.05 6.84
C ALA A 41 7.31 4.54 6.58
N PHE A 42 8.44 4.06 6.06
CA PHE A 42 8.73 2.63 5.99
C PHE A 42 9.55 2.18 7.20
N ARG A 43 9.18 1.03 7.77
CA ARG A 43 9.99 0.31 8.76
C ARG A 43 10.46 -0.99 8.08
N GLY A 44 11.71 -1.36 8.31
CA GLY A 44 12.46 -2.35 7.53
C GLY A 44 11.64 -3.56 7.03
N GLY A 45 11.94 -4.00 5.80
CA GLY A 45 11.21 -5.06 5.13
C GLY A 45 9.94 -4.58 4.44
N CYS A 46 8.78 -5.13 4.83
CA CYS A 46 7.47 -4.91 4.20
C CYS A 46 6.48 -4.15 5.09
N TRP A 47 6.97 -3.40 6.09
CA TRP A 47 6.13 -2.67 7.02
C TRP A 47 6.12 -1.17 6.72
N ALA A 48 4.99 -0.52 6.92
CA ALA A 48 4.87 0.92 6.85
C ALA A 48 3.94 1.47 7.92
N THR A 49 4.27 2.66 8.41
CA THR A 49 3.34 3.50 9.16
C THR A 49 2.51 4.30 8.17
N VAL A 50 1.19 4.22 8.33
CA VAL A 50 0.22 4.96 7.50
C VAL A 50 -0.69 5.80 8.37
N GLU A 51 -1.20 6.89 7.81
CA GLU A 51 -2.25 7.72 8.38
C GLU A 51 -3.56 7.44 7.65
N VAL A 52 -4.59 7.03 8.39
CA VAL A 52 -5.91 6.77 7.81
C VAL A 52 -6.54 8.09 7.40
N ILE A 53 -6.82 8.25 6.11
CA ILE A 53 -7.53 9.42 5.58
C ILE A 53 -9.04 9.20 5.65
N ALA A 54 -9.51 8.04 5.18
CA ALA A 54 -10.92 7.71 5.17
C ALA A 54 -11.12 6.18 5.22
N PRO A 55 -11.85 5.64 6.20
CA PRO A 55 -12.23 4.23 6.19
C PRO A 55 -13.23 3.93 5.08
N ALA A 56 -13.30 2.67 4.65
CA ALA A 56 -14.47 2.20 3.94
C ALA A 56 -15.68 2.18 4.89
N PRO A 57 -16.91 2.40 4.38
CA PRO A 57 -18.10 2.45 5.23
C PRO A 57 -18.30 1.21 6.12
N GLU A 58 -18.01 0.03 5.57
CA GLU A 58 -18.13 -1.25 6.29
C GLU A 58 -17.06 -1.45 7.38
N TYR A 59 -15.96 -0.69 7.31
CA TYR A 59 -14.86 -0.74 8.28
C TYR A 59 -14.75 0.53 9.14
N ALA A 60 -15.74 1.44 9.07
CA ALA A 60 -15.68 2.73 9.78
C ALA A 60 -15.60 2.60 11.31
N ALA A 61 -16.10 1.50 11.87
CA ALA A 61 -15.98 1.21 13.31
C ALA A 61 -14.56 0.75 13.72
N HIS A 62 -13.73 0.34 12.77
CA HIS A 62 -12.40 -0.22 13.02
C HIS A 62 -11.27 0.78 12.81
N TYR A 63 -11.49 1.83 12.01
CA TYR A 63 -10.45 2.79 11.65
C TYR A 63 -10.95 4.21 11.84
N THR A 64 -10.18 4.99 12.59
CA THR A 64 -10.46 6.40 12.85
C THR A 64 -9.68 7.28 11.86
N PRO A 65 -10.34 8.20 11.12
CA PRO A 65 -9.63 9.20 10.32
C PRO A 65 -8.60 9.99 11.15
N GLY A 66 -7.42 10.23 10.58
CA GLY A 66 -6.26 10.85 11.23
C GLY A 66 -5.47 9.93 12.15
N ALA A 67 -5.93 8.71 12.43
CA ALA A 67 -5.16 7.75 13.22
C ALA A 67 -3.95 7.23 12.43
N THR A 68 -2.84 7.05 13.13
CA THR A 68 -1.64 6.41 12.56
C THR A 68 -1.56 4.96 13.01
N MET A 69 -1.21 4.08 12.07
CA MET A 69 -1.08 2.65 12.35
C MET A 69 0.03 2.03 11.52
N GLU A 70 0.56 0.91 12.01
CA GLU A 70 1.55 0.13 11.28
C GLU A 70 0.85 -1.00 10.51
N ILE A 71 1.21 -1.16 9.24
CA ILE A 71 0.64 -2.18 8.37
C ILE A 71 1.75 -2.96 7.69
N LYS A 72 1.49 -4.25 7.48
CA LYS A 72 2.34 -5.11 6.66
C LYS A 72 1.86 -5.03 5.21
N ILE A 73 2.50 -4.18 4.43
CA ILE A 73 2.14 -3.85 3.03
C ILE A 73 1.99 -5.10 2.18
N ALA A 74 2.79 -6.14 2.43
CA ALA A 74 2.73 -7.40 1.69
C ALA A 74 1.36 -8.11 1.76
N HIS A 75 0.49 -7.77 2.72
CA HIS A 75 -0.86 -8.34 2.82
C HIS A 75 -1.91 -7.52 2.07
N TYR A 76 -1.54 -6.33 1.58
CA TYR A 76 -2.48 -5.41 0.97
C TYR A 76 -2.19 -5.22 -0.51
N GLN A 77 -3.26 -5.09 -1.28
CA GLN A 77 -3.22 -4.45 -2.58
C GLN A 77 -3.46 -2.95 -2.38
N PHE A 78 -2.90 -2.13 -3.24
CA PHE A 78 -3.07 -0.69 -3.14
C PHE A 78 -3.21 -0.06 -4.52
N GLU A 79 -4.04 0.98 -4.59
CA GLU A 79 -4.25 1.76 -5.81
C GLU A 79 -4.02 3.24 -5.50
N PRO A 80 -3.25 3.97 -6.33
CA PRO A 80 -3.01 5.39 -6.11
C PRO A 80 -4.35 6.13 -6.16
N VAL A 81 -4.61 6.95 -5.14
CA VAL A 81 -5.66 7.95 -5.27
C VAL A 81 -5.08 9.03 -6.17
N PRO A 82 -5.75 9.41 -7.28
CA PRO A 82 -5.32 10.56 -8.05
C PRO A 82 -5.41 11.78 -7.12
N GLU A 83 -4.26 12.16 -6.59
CA GLU A 83 -4.08 13.40 -5.86
C GLU A 83 -4.49 14.48 -6.85
N ALA A 84 -5.61 15.15 -6.59
CA ALA A 84 -6.03 16.29 -7.40
C ALA A 84 -4.80 17.20 -7.48
N ALA A 85 -4.23 17.32 -8.69
CA ALA A 85 -2.93 17.92 -8.93
C ALA A 85 -2.81 19.21 -8.13
N THR A 86 -2.07 19.17 -7.02
CA THR A 86 -1.75 20.40 -6.31
C THR A 86 -0.80 21.13 -7.26
N PRO A 87 -1.16 22.31 -7.79
CA PRO A 87 -0.28 23.00 -8.71
C PRO A 87 0.97 23.36 -7.92
N HIS A 88 2.10 22.71 -8.24
CA HIS A 88 3.41 23.21 -7.87
C HIS A 88 3.56 24.55 -8.60
N HIS A 89 3.21 25.64 -7.90
CA HIS A 89 3.56 26.97 -8.34
C HIS A 89 5.06 27.12 -8.09
N GLN A 90 5.81 27.24 -9.20
CA GLN A 90 7.20 27.70 -9.20
C GLN A 90 7.31 29.10 -8.62
#